data_AF-A0A0D9X019-F1
#
_entry.id   AF-A0A0D9X019-F1
#
_cell.length_a   1.000
_cell.length_b   1.000
_cell.length_c   1.000
_cell.angle_alpha   90.00
_cell.angle_beta   90.00
_cell.angle_gamma   90.00
#
_symmetry.space_group_name_H-M   'P 1'
#
loop_
_entity.id
_entity.type
_entity.pdbx_description
1 polymer ?
#
loop_
_entity_poly.entity_id
_entity_poly.type
_entity_poly.pdbx_seq_one_letter_code
_entity_poly.pdbx_strand_id
1 'polypeptide(L)'
;MPKQIHEIKDFLLTARRKDARSVRIKRTKDAVKFKVRCSKYLYTLCVFDADKANKLKQSLPPGLTVQEPKQIHEIKDFLLTARRKDARSVRIKRTKDAVKFKVRCSKYLYTLCVFDADKANKLKQSLPPGLTVQEV
;
A
#
# COMPACT_ATOMS: atom_id res chain seq x y z
N MET A 1 -3.43 -21.00 6.43
CA MET A 1 -3.46 -19.97 7.48
C MET A 1 -2.19 -19.11 7.40
N PRO A 2 -2.27 -17.78 7.59
CA PRO A 2 -1.08 -16.91 7.67
C PRO A 2 -0.24 -17.24 8.93
N LYS A 3 1.09 -17.05 8.85
CA LYS A 3 2.00 -17.21 9.99
C LYS A 3 2.56 -15.85 10.42
N GLN A 4 2.67 -15.64 11.73
CA GLN A 4 3.28 -14.44 12.28
C GLN A 4 4.74 -14.73 12.68
N ILE A 5 5.62 -13.77 12.39
CA ILE A 5 7.02 -13.76 12.82
C ILE A 5 7.17 -12.60 13.80
N HIS A 6 7.86 -12.84 14.92
CA HIS A 6 8.09 -11.83 15.96
C HIS A 6 9.48 -11.19 15.84
N GLU A 7 10.49 -11.99 15.46
CA GLU A 7 11.87 -11.56 15.35
C GLU A 7 12.25 -11.07 13.94
N ILE A 8 13.02 -9.98 13.88
CA ILE A 8 13.52 -9.44 12.60
C ILE A 8 14.50 -10.41 11.92
N LYS A 9 15.32 -11.12 12.73
CA LYS A 9 16.29 -12.10 12.21
C LYS A 9 15.59 -13.22 11.45
N ASP A 10 14.58 -13.83 12.05
CA ASP A 10 13.78 -14.90 11.42
C ASP A 10 13.05 -14.42 10.16
N PHE A 11 12.61 -13.18 10.16
CA PHE A 11 12.00 -12.56 8.99
C PHE A 11 12.99 -12.45 7.83
N LEU A 12 14.22 -11.98 8.08
CA LEU A 12 15.25 -11.87 7.05
C LEU A 12 15.68 -13.23 6.51
N LEU A 13 15.78 -14.25 7.37
CA LEU A 13 16.02 -15.64 6.94
C LEU A 13 14.88 -16.11 6.04
N THR A 14 13.62 -15.85 6.43
CA THR A 14 12.45 -16.22 5.63
C THR A 14 12.43 -15.52 4.27
N ALA A 15 12.78 -14.23 4.22
CA ALA A 15 12.83 -13.43 3.00
C ALA A 15 13.92 -13.88 2.02
N ARG A 16 14.96 -14.59 2.48
CA ARG A 16 16.05 -15.14 1.66
C ARG A 16 15.80 -16.56 1.16
N ARG A 17 14.72 -17.21 1.59
CA ARG A 17 14.39 -18.57 1.14
C ARG A 17 14.11 -18.60 -0.37
N LYS A 18 14.48 -19.70 -1.03
CA LYS A 18 14.23 -19.92 -2.46
C LYS A 18 12.75 -19.86 -2.83
N ASP A 19 11.85 -20.17 -1.89
CA ASP A 19 10.40 -20.16 -2.12
C ASP A 19 9.73 -18.81 -1.83
N ALA A 20 10.48 -17.80 -1.39
CA ALA A 20 9.99 -16.44 -1.17
C ALA A 20 9.83 -15.71 -2.51
N ARG A 21 8.59 -15.32 -2.84
CA ARG A 21 8.23 -14.74 -4.15
C ARG A 21 8.17 -13.22 -4.12
N SER A 22 7.57 -12.66 -3.08
CA SER A 22 7.43 -11.21 -2.95
C SER A 22 7.21 -10.80 -1.50
N VAL A 23 7.53 -9.55 -1.19
CA VAL A 23 7.20 -8.94 0.09
C VAL A 23 6.27 -7.76 -0.12
N ARG A 24 5.13 -7.79 0.54
CA ARG A 24 4.18 -6.67 0.54
C ARG A 24 4.36 -5.86 1.82
N ILE A 25 4.72 -4.60 1.67
CA ILE A 25 4.87 -3.67 2.79
C ILE A 25 3.54 -2.92 2.96
N LYS A 26 2.88 -3.10 4.10
CA LYS A 26 1.62 -2.43 4.43
C LYS A 26 1.85 -1.50 5.60
N ARG A 27 1.83 -0.20 5.32
CA ARG A 27 1.81 0.84 6.35
C ARG A 27 0.40 1.03 6.89
N THR A 28 0.28 1.04 8.21
CA THR A 28 -0.92 1.41 8.98
C THR A 28 -0.55 2.57 9.91
N LYS A 29 -1.52 3.13 10.63
CA LYS A 29 -1.29 4.26 11.55
C LYS A 29 -0.23 3.91 12.61
N ASP A 30 -0.35 2.72 13.19
CA ASP A 30 0.44 2.34 14.37
C ASP A 30 1.58 1.35 14.06
N ALA A 31 1.58 0.76 12.87
CA ALA A 31 2.56 -0.27 12.51
C ALA A 31 2.81 -0.38 11.00
N VAL A 32 4.00 -0.89 10.67
CA VAL A 32 4.34 -1.35 9.33
C VAL A 32 4.39 -2.88 9.33
N LYS A 33 3.56 -3.49 8.47
CA LYS A 33 3.50 -4.96 8.33
C LYS A 33 4.26 -5.39 7.08
N PHE A 34 5.31 -6.18 7.27
CA PHE A 34 6.06 -6.82 6.19
C PHE A 34 5.48 -8.21 5.94
N LYS A 35 4.91 -8.42 4.75
CA LYS A 35 4.20 -9.65 4.41
C LYS A 35 4.95 -10.40 3.31
N VAL A 36 5.78 -11.37 3.68
CA VAL A 36 6.54 -12.19 2.73
C VAL A 36 5.66 -13.35 2.27
N ARG A 37 5.44 -13.43 0.95
CA ARG A 37 4.73 -14.52 0.31
C ARG A 37 5.70 -15.63 -0.06
N CYS A 38 5.58 -16.76 0.62
CA CYS A 38 6.25 -18.01 0.25
C CYS A 38 5.30 -18.93 -0.53
N SER A 39 5.78 -20.12 -0.91
CA SER A 39 4.95 -21.12 -1.63
C SER A 39 3.72 -21.54 -0.82
N LYS A 40 3.90 -21.93 0.45
CA LYS A 40 2.82 -22.45 1.32
C LYS A 40 2.13 -21.38 2.16
N TYR A 41 2.91 -20.48 2.76
CA TYR A 41 2.41 -19.53 3.77
C TYR A 41 2.69 -18.08 3.41
N LEU A 42 1.86 -17.19 3.95
CA LEU A 42 2.14 -15.76 4.02
C LEU A 42 2.68 -15.48 5.42
N TYR A 43 3.93 -15.07 5.51
CA TYR A 43 4.58 -14.69 6.76
C TYR A 43 4.42 -13.19 6.98
N THR A 44 4.00 -12.78 8.17
CA THR A 44 3.84 -11.36 8.52
C THR A 44 4.71 -11.02 9.72
N LEU A 45 5.58 -10.03 9.56
CA LEU A 45 6.27 -9.34 10.65
C LEU A 45 5.58 -7.98 10.87
N CYS A 46 5.24 -7.65 12.11
CA CYS A 46 4.69 -6.35 12.49
C CYS A 46 5.78 -5.55 13.19
N VAL A 47 6.12 -4.37 12.66
CA VAL A 47 7.09 -3.44 13.24
C VAL A 47 6.35 -2.16 13.61
N PHE A 48 6.39 -1.77 14.88
CA PHE A 48 5.70 -0.57 15.38
C PHE A 48 6.53 0.71 15.21
N ASP A 49 7.86 0.57 15.18
CA ASP A 49 8.81 1.67 14.99
C ASP A 49 9.02 1.95 13.48
N ALA A 50 8.74 3.19 13.07
CA ALA A 50 8.80 3.62 11.67
C ALA A 50 10.22 3.65 11.11
N ASP A 51 11.21 4.05 11.91
CA ASP A 51 12.61 4.13 11.49
C ASP A 51 13.23 2.75 11.35
N LYS A 52 12.95 1.84 12.30
CA LYS A 52 13.31 0.42 12.18
C LYS A 52 12.67 -0.21 10.95
N ALA A 53 11.42 0.10 10.65
CA ALA A 53 10.76 -0.39 9.44
C ALA A 53 11.45 0.13 8.16
N ASN A 54 11.86 1.40 8.12
CA ASN A 54 12.56 1.96 6.97
C ASN A 54 13.94 1.32 6.76
N LYS A 55 14.69 1.09 7.85
CA LYS A 55 15.96 0.33 7.81
C LYS A 55 15.74 -1.11 7.33
N LEU A 56 14.74 -1.81 7.89
CA LEU A 56 14.42 -3.18 7.48
C LEU A 56 14.05 -3.28 5.99
N LYS A 57 13.34 -2.28 5.45
CA LYS A 57 13.02 -2.20 4.03
C LYS A 57 14.29 -2.12 3.17
N GLN A 58 15.31 -1.39 3.61
CA GLN A 58 16.60 -1.29 2.90
C GLN A 58 17.41 -2.60 3.01
N SER A 59 17.23 -3.36 4.09
CA SER A 59 17.91 -4.65 4.30
C SER A 59 17.28 -5.84 3.57
N LEU A 60 16.18 -5.63 2.82
CA LEU A 60 15.54 -6.70 2.05
C LEU A 60 16.47 -7.22 0.94
N PRO A 61 16.45 -8.53 0.65
CA PRO A 61 17.34 -9.10 -0.36
C PRO A 61 17.02 -8.56 -1.76
N PRO A 62 18.04 -8.23 -2.59
CA PRO A 62 17.88 -7.55 -3.88
C PRO A 62 17.12 -8.36 -4.94
N GLY A 63 16.97 -9.68 -4.76
CA GLY A 63 16.17 -10.53 -5.64
C GLY A 63 14.68 -10.65 -5.26
N LEU A 64 14.27 -10.11 -4.11
CA LEU A 64 12.89 -10.23 -3.64
C LEU A 64 12.04 -9.07 -4.15
N THR A 65 10.96 -9.38 -4.87
CA THR A 65 10.07 -8.35 -5.40
C THR A 65 9.34 -7.62 -4.27
N VAL A 66 9.62 -6.34 -4.10
CA VAL A 66 8.96 -5.48 -3.10
C VAL A 66 7.70 -4.84 -3.70
N GLN A 67 6.54 -5.18 -3.15
CA GLN A 67 5.27 -4.56 -3.51
C GLN A 67 4.86 -3.53 -2.46
N GLU A 68 5.02 -2.25 -2.78
CA GLU A 68 4.56 -1.15 -1.95
C GLU A 68 3.38 -0.43 -2.64
N PRO A 69 2.28 -0.14 -1.93
CA PRO A 69 1.26 0.76 -2.45
C PRO A 69 1.89 2.13 -2.68
N LYS A 70 1.71 2.68 -3.88
CA LYS A 70 2.21 4.02 -4.20
C LYS A 70 1.31 5.03 -3.50
N GLN A 71 1.85 5.72 -2.49
CA GLN A 71 1.13 6.77 -1.79
C GLN A 71 1.40 8.10 -2.46
N ILE A 72 0.33 8.84 -2.74
CA ILE A 72 0.38 10.22 -3.23
C ILE A 72 0.06 11.12 -2.04
N HIS A 73 0.83 12.20 -1.87
CA HIS A 73 0.65 13.14 -0.76
C HIS A 73 -0.16 14.38 -1.18
N GLU A 74 -0.04 14.78 -2.46
CA GLU A 74 -0.72 15.97 -2.98
C GLU A 74 -1.98 15.63 -3.78
N ILE A 75 -3.02 16.46 -3.63
CA ILE A 75 -4.28 16.32 -4.37
C ILE A 75 -4.04 16.55 -5.88
N LYS A 76 -3.16 17.49 -6.23
CA LYS A 76 -2.84 17.82 -7.63
C LYS A 76 -2.28 16.60 -8.35
N ASP A 77 -1.27 15.94 -7.77
CA ASP A 77 -0.67 14.72 -8.30
C ASP A 77 -1.67 13.58 -8.43
N PHE A 78 -2.60 13.48 -7.48
CA PHE A 78 -3.65 12.47 -7.54
C PHE A 78 -4.60 12.71 -8.72
N LEU A 79 -5.03 13.96 -8.94
CA LEU A 79 -5.89 14.31 -10.07
C LEU A 79 -5.18 14.11 -11.41
N LEU A 80 -3.89 14.45 -11.51
CA LEU A 80 -3.07 14.14 -12.69
C LEU A 80 -3.03 12.63 -12.94
N THR A 81 -2.83 11.83 -11.89
CA THR A 81 -2.82 10.37 -11.98
C THR A 81 -4.18 9.80 -12.41
N ALA A 82 -5.28 10.35 -11.91
CA ALA A 82 -6.64 9.93 -12.28
C ALA A 82 -7.02 10.26 -13.73
N ARG A 83 -6.38 11.26 -14.35
CA ARG A 83 -6.60 11.64 -15.75
C ARG A 83 -5.73 10.88 -16.75
N ARG A 84 -4.82 10.02 -16.29
CA ARG A 84 -3.95 9.24 -17.18
C ARG A 84 -4.77 8.24 -18.01
N LYS A 85 -4.34 8.01 -19.25
CA LYS A 85 -4.96 7.03 -20.17
C LYS A 85 -4.99 5.60 -19.62
N ASP A 86 -4.07 5.24 -18.72
CA ASP A 86 -4.00 3.92 -18.10
C ASP A 86 -4.78 3.80 -16.77
N ALA A 87 -5.42 4.88 -16.31
CA ALA A 87 -6.29 4.85 -15.14
C ALA A 87 -7.62 4.15 -15.48
N ARG A 88 -8.00 3.16 -14.67
CA ARG A 88 -9.15 2.28 -14.93
C ARG A 88 -10.33 2.57 -14.02
N SER A 89 -10.07 2.80 -12.74
CA SER A 89 -11.12 3.06 -11.75
C SER A 89 -10.57 3.74 -10.51
N VAL A 90 -11.46 4.40 -9.76
CA VAL A 90 -11.17 4.95 -8.44
C VAL A 90 -12.05 4.27 -7.41
N ARG A 91 -11.41 3.65 -6.42
CA ARG A 91 -12.09 3.12 -5.23
C ARG A 91 -11.96 4.11 -4.09
N ILE A 92 -13.08 4.66 -3.63
CA ILE A 92 -13.15 5.54 -2.47
C ILE A 92 -13.48 4.68 -1.27
N LYS A 93 -12.56 4.65 -0.29
CA LYS A 93 -12.78 3.93 0.96
C LYS A 93 -12.87 4.90 2.13
N ARG A 94 -14.03 4.97 2.79
CA ARG A 94 -14.18 5.73 4.03
C ARG A 94 -13.76 4.88 5.23
N THR A 95 -13.04 5.50 6.14
CA THR A 95 -12.65 4.94 7.44
C THR A 95 -12.92 5.99 8.51
N LYS A 96 -12.95 5.59 9.80
CA LYS A 96 -13.28 6.50 10.91
C LYS A 96 -12.49 7.82 10.89
N ASP A 97 -11.20 7.73 10.57
CA ASP A 97 -10.28 8.88 10.66
C ASP A 97 -9.91 9.48 9.29
N ALA A 98 -10.27 8.84 8.17
CA ALA A 98 -9.80 9.27 6.84
C ALA A 98 -10.63 8.71 5.69
N VAL A 99 -10.62 9.42 4.56
CA VAL A 99 -11.10 8.97 3.26
C VAL A 99 -9.91 8.63 2.36
N LYS A 100 -9.89 7.41 1.81
CA LYS A 100 -8.79 6.92 0.96
C LYS A 100 -9.26 6.81 -0.48
N PHE A 101 -8.71 7.64 -1.35
CA PHE A 101 -8.94 7.59 -2.79
C PHE A 101 -7.90 6.68 -3.43
N LYS A 102 -8.34 5.60 -4.07
CA LYS A 102 -7.46 4.58 -4.62
C LYS A 102 -7.67 4.47 -6.12
N VAL A 103 -6.81 5.12 -6.91
CA VAL A 103 -6.85 5.03 -8.37
C VAL A 103 -6.08 3.80 -8.84
N ARG A 104 -6.74 2.92 -9.59
CA ARG A 104 -6.13 1.75 -10.21
C ARG A 104 -5.63 2.11 -11.60
N CYS A 105 -4.32 2.02 -11.80
CA CYS A 105 -3.69 2.13 -13.12
C CYS A 105 -3.25 0.74 -13.62
N SER A 106 -2.57 0.69 -14.76
CA SER A 106 -2.10 -0.59 -15.34
C SER A 106 -1.18 -1.35 -14.37
N LYS A 107 -0.10 -0.71 -13.88
CA LYS A 107 0.90 -1.35 -13.02
C LYS A 107 0.61 -1.20 -11.53
N TYR A 108 0.29 0.02 -11.09
CA TYR A 108 0.19 0.37 -9.69
C TYR A 108 -1.24 0.76 -9.27
N LEU A 109 -1.52 0.58 -7.98
CA LEU A 109 -2.64 1.22 -7.30
C LEU A 109 -2.07 2.41 -6.53
N TYR A 110 -2.49 3.61 -6.90
CA TYR A 110 -2.09 4.82 -6.19
C TYR A 110 -3.15 5.17 -5.14
N THR A 111 -2.71 5.52 -3.94
CA THR A 111 -3.61 5.87 -2.83
C THR A 111 -3.30 7.27 -2.32
N LEU A 112 -4.30 8.13 -2.28
CA LEU A 112 -4.29 9.40 -1.56
C LEU A 112 -5.15 9.25 -0.29
N CYS A 113 -4.60 9.63 0.86
CA CYS A 113 -5.34 9.68 2.12
C CYS A 113 -5.70 11.14 2.41
N VAL A 114 -6.99 11.42 2.58
CA VAL A 114 -7.53 12.73 2.96
C VAL A 114 -8.19 12.60 4.32
N PHE A 115 -7.75 13.39 5.30
CA PHE A 115 -8.27 13.35 6.67
C PHE A 115 -9.48 14.28 6.88
N ASP A 116 -9.61 15.30 6.05
CA ASP A 116 -10.68 16.29 6.07
C ASP A 116 -11.87 15.80 5.21
N ALA A 117 -13.05 15.70 5.82
CA ALA A 117 -14.25 15.17 5.17
C ALA A 117 -14.78 16.06 4.06
N ASP A 118 -14.73 17.39 4.23
CA ASP A 118 -15.23 18.35 3.24
C ASP A 118 -14.31 18.40 2.02
N LYS A 119 -12.99 18.39 2.24
CA LYS A 119 -12.01 18.27 1.16
C LYS A 119 -12.18 16.96 0.41
N ALA A 120 -12.46 15.85 1.10
CA ALA A 120 -12.72 14.58 0.45
C ALA A 120 -14.00 14.64 -0.43
N ASN A 121 -15.07 15.26 0.06
CA ASN A 121 -16.30 15.41 -0.72
C ASN A 121 -16.10 16.29 -1.96
N LYS A 122 -15.37 17.41 -1.84
CA LYS A 122 -14.97 18.24 -2.98
C LYS A 122 -14.11 17.47 -3.99
N LEU A 123 -13.13 16.71 -3.50
CA LEU A 123 -12.28 15.89 -4.37
C LEU A 123 -13.07 14.82 -5.11
N LYS A 124 -14.08 14.20 -4.48
CA LYS A 124 -14.98 13.25 -5.14
C LYS A 124 -15.70 13.89 -6.34
N GLN A 125 -16.15 15.14 -6.20
CA GLN A 125 -16.80 15.88 -7.28
C GLN A 125 -15.82 16.29 -8.40
N SER A 126 -14.54 16.49 -8.08
CA SER A 126 -13.49 16.83 -9.05
C SER A 126 -12.92 15.64 -9.84
N LEU A 127 -13.39 14.40 -9.58
CA LEU A 127 -12.93 13.22 -10.31
C LEU A 127 -13.37 13.30 -11.79
N PRO A 128 -12.53 12.80 -12.73
CA PRO A 128 -12.87 12.82 -14.14
C PRO A 128 -14.12 11.95 -14.43
N PRO A 129 -15.11 12.46 -15.19
CA PRO A 129 -16.42 11.83 -15.35
C PRO A 129 -16.38 10.49 -16.11
N GLY A 130 -15.34 10.24 -16.90
CA GLY A 130 -15.15 8.97 -17.62
C GLY A 130 -14.52 7.84 -16.80
N LEU A 131 -14.20 8.08 -15.52
CA LEU A 131 -13.52 7.11 -14.67
C LEU A 131 -14.53 6.41 -13.74
N THR A 132 -14.56 5.08 -13.75
CA THR A 132 -15.47 4.32 -12.89
C THR A 132 -15.15 4.55 -11.42
N VAL A 133 -16.13 5.04 -10.64
CA VAL A 133 -15.99 5.27 -9.20
C VAL A 133 -16.72 4.18 -8.42
N GLN A 134 -16.05 3.58 -7.43
CA GLN A 134 -16.59 2.55 -6.54
C GLN A 134 -16.45 2.98 -5.07
N GLU A 135 -17.53 2.94 -4.30
CA GLU A 135 -17.52 3.24 -2.85
C GLU A 135 -17.49 1.95 -2.01
N VAL A 136 -16.57 1.87 -1.03
CA VAL A 136 -16.26 0.68 -0.18
C VAL A 136 -15.81 1.09 1.23
#